data_AF-A0AAU0TVA6-F1
#
_entry.id   AF-A0AAU0TVA6-F1
#
_cell.length_a   1.000
_cell.length_b   1.000
_cell.length_c   1.000
_cell.angle_alpha   90.00
_cell.angle_beta   90.00
_cell.angle_gamma   90.00
#
_symmetry.space_group_name_H-M   'P 1'
#
loop_
_entity.id
_entity.type
_entity.pdbx_description
1 polymer ?
#
loop_
_entity_poly.entity_id
_entity_poly.type
_entity_poly.pdbx_seq_one_letter_code
_entity_poly.pdbx_strand_id
1 'polypeptide(L)'
;MRFALALSLLAALLSGCASNSDRNPDGIWINQTAIDAAVKGGNLRQALLANGPNLEWNVNSKAGQASFSNGFELSEGKITSAADGKYHVDFYGNFFEDLKIKGDDLIQAASESGPEQRFQQPKDPAPVDAPPGSSFEKALYSAYMGGKWKIVDGVGAGNIVQFHPDGSVDGLPDDDRYALCLAGDCAAMSGENDSLWLEKNKQGNAWIFVRKGDQLEILQAVNQASTDEMPDLHPGPRRWLLERD
;
A
#
# COMPACT_ATOMS: atom_id res chain seq x y z
N MET A 1 -33.42 -14.88 -60.22
CA MET A 1 -33.58 -15.32 -58.82
C MET A 1 -32.18 -15.28 -58.21
N ARG A 2 -31.66 -14.16 -57.68
CA ARG A 2 -31.99 -13.43 -56.44
C ARG A 2 -32.09 -14.38 -55.24
N PHE A 3 -31.22 -14.15 -54.23
CA PHE A 3 -31.11 -14.81 -52.91
C PHE A 3 -30.12 -15.98 -52.74
N ALA A 4 -28.87 -15.83 -53.21
CA ALA A 4 -27.74 -16.70 -52.79
C ALA A 4 -26.65 -15.92 -52.04
N LEU A 5 -27.03 -14.91 -51.24
CA LEU A 5 -26.13 -14.01 -50.52
C LEU A 5 -26.73 -13.67 -49.15
N ALA A 6 -26.85 -14.67 -48.27
CA ALA A 6 -27.33 -14.44 -46.89
C ALA A 6 -26.79 -15.45 -45.86
N LEU A 7 -25.68 -16.15 -46.14
CA LEU A 7 -25.10 -17.10 -45.18
C LEU A 7 -23.68 -16.74 -44.70
N SER A 8 -23.10 -15.62 -45.13
CA SER A 8 -21.72 -15.23 -44.78
C SER A 8 -21.62 -14.23 -43.62
N LEU A 9 -22.74 -13.81 -43.01
CA LEU A 9 -22.77 -12.73 -42.02
C LEU A 9 -22.87 -13.19 -40.55
N LEU A 10 -22.93 -14.50 -40.26
CA LEU A 10 -22.94 -15.02 -38.88
C LEU A 10 -21.60 -15.59 -38.38
N ALA A 11 -20.55 -15.64 -39.21
CA ALA A 11 -19.24 -16.13 -38.79
C ALA A 11 -18.34 -15.04 -38.15
N ALA A 12 -18.77 -13.77 -38.16
CA ALA A 12 -17.96 -12.65 -37.67
C ALA A 12 -18.24 -12.26 -36.20
N LEU A 13 -19.13 -12.96 -35.50
CA LEU A 13 -19.50 -12.65 -34.11
C LEU A 13 -18.85 -13.57 -33.05
N LEU A 14 -17.90 -14.43 -33.45
CA LEU A 14 -17.22 -15.36 -32.55
C LEU A 14 -15.71 -15.09 -32.37
N SER A 15 -15.16 -14.01 -32.94
CA SER A 15 -13.75 -13.61 -32.71
C SER A 15 -13.57 -12.74 -31.45
N GLY A 16 -14.26 -13.09 -30.37
CA GLY A 16 -14.22 -12.40 -29.08
C GLY A 16 -13.62 -13.23 -27.96
N CYS A 17 -12.85 -14.28 -28.24
CA CYS A 17 -11.99 -14.90 -27.24
C CYS A 17 -10.64 -14.17 -27.27
N ALA A 18 -10.55 -13.03 -26.61
CA ALA A 18 -9.24 -12.53 -26.18
C ALA A 18 -8.70 -13.59 -25.20
N SER A 19 -7.72 -14.37 -25.64
CA SER A 19 -6.95 -15.27 -24.78
C SER A 19 -6.24 -14.39 -23.75
N ASN A 20 -6.87 -14.22 -22.60
CA ASN A 20 -6.33 -13.45 -21.46
C ASN A 20 -5.15 -14.15 -20.77
N SER A 21 -4.57 -15.19 -21.38
CA SER A 21 -3.49 -16.02 -20.83
C SER A 21 -2.08 -15.47 -21.03
N ASP A 22 -1.91 -14.41 -21.83
CA ASP A 22 -0.59 -14.00 -22.34
C ASP A 22 -0.13 -12.61 -21.87
N ARG A 23 -0.77 -12.04 -20.84
CA ARG A 23 -0.28 -10.78 -20.27
C ARG A 23 1.01 -11.03 -19.47
N ASN A 24 2.00 -10.17 -19.69
CA ASN A 24 3.26 -10.19 -18.95
C ASN A 24 3.01 -9.77 -17.48
N PRO A 25 3.41 -10.58 -16.48
CA PRO A 25 3.26 -10.21 -15.07
C PRO A 25 4.36 -9.25 -14.60
N ASP A 26 5.41 -9.03 -15.41
CA ASP A 26 6.57 -8.25 -15.00
C ASP A 26 6.19 -6.85 -14.51
N GLY A 27 6.81 -6.45 -13.40
CA GLY A 27 6.70 -5.12 -12.82
C GLY A 27 6.07 -5.11 -11.42
N ILE A 28 5.74 -3.89 -10.99
CA ILE A 28 5.20 -3.60 -9.66
C ILE A 28 3.66 -3.65 -9.67
N TRP A 29 3.10 -4.28 -8.65
CA TRP A 29 1.66 -4.38 -8.41
C TRP A 29 1.35 -4.05 -6.96
N ILE A 30 0.45 -3.10 -6.70
CA ILE A 30 0.11 -2.60 -5.37
C ILE A 30 -1.30 -3.03 -4.97
N ASN A 31 -1.53 -3.25 -3.67
CA ASN A 31 -2.84 -3.56 -3.11
C ASN A 31 -3.71 -2.29 -3.05
N GLN A 32 -4.21 -1.85 -4.22
CA GLN A 32 -5.04 -0.64 -4.32
C GLN A 32 -6.31 -0.74 -3.48
N THR A 33 -6.86 -1.94 -3.29
CA THR A 33 -8.04 -2.17 -2.44
C THR A 33 -7.78 -1.79 -0.99
N ALA A 34 -6.59 -2.10 -0.45
CA ALA A 34 -6.19 -1.70 0.89
C ALA A 34 -6.10 -0.17 1.03
N ILE A 35 -5.54 0.52 0.03
CA ILE A 35 -5.47 1.98 -0.01
C ILE A 35 -6.89 2.58 -0.05
N ASP A 36 -7.74 2.08 -0.94
CA ASP A 36 -9.12 2.55 -1.08
C ASP A 36 -9.93 2.35 0.20
N ALA A 37 -9.69 1.23 0.91
CA ALA A 37 -10.30 0.96 2.21
C ALA A 37 -9.81 1.95 3.28
N ALA A 38 -8.50 2.21 3.36
CA ALA A 38 -7.94 3.18 4.30
C ALA A 38 -8.50 4.59 4.07
N VAL A 39 -8.60 5.01 2.81
CA VAL A 39 -9.09 6.35 2.44
C VAL A 39 -10.55 6.57 2.83
N LYS A 40 -11.41 5.54 2.69
CA LYS A 40 -12.83 5.57 3.12
C LYS A 40 -13.02 5.94 4.59
N GLY A 41 -11.97 5.77 5.41
CA GLY A 41 -11.92 6.22 6.79
C GLY A 41 -11.88 5.06 7.78
N GLY A 42 -11.66 5.40 9.05
CA GLY A 42 -11.36 4.43 10.10
C GLY A 42 -9.86 4.36 10.36
N ASN A 43 -9.45 3.29 11.06
CA ASN A 43 -8.05 3.05 11.40
C ASN A 43 -7.29 2.51 10.18
N LEU A 44 -6.17 3.16 9.84
CA LEU A 44 -5.32 2.82 8.70
C LEU A 44 -4.89 1.36 8.77
N ARG A 45 -4.26 0.94 9.88
CA ARG A 45 -3.70 -0.41 9.98
C ARG A 45 -4.78 -1.48 9.93
N GLN A 46 -5.94 -1.25 10.56
CA GLN A 46 -7.08 -2.16 10.44
C GLN A 46 -7.55 -2.29 8.98
N ALA A 47 -7.63 -1.20 8.23
CA ALA A 47 -8.00 -1.23 6.82
C ALA A 47 -6.98 -2.01 5.98
N LEU A 48 -5.68 -1.84 6.23
CA LEU A 48 -4.63 -2.61 5.56
C LEU A 48 -4.74 -4.11 5.88
N LEU A 49 -4.80 -4.46 7.17
CA LEU A 49 -4.90 -5.85 7.63
C LEU A 49 -6.14 -6.57 7.08
N ALA A 50 -7.28 -5.88 6.98
CA ALA A 50 -8.51 -6.44 6.42
C ALA A 50 -8.42 -6.76 4.93
N ASN A 51 -7.45 -6.19 4.21
CA ASN A 51 -7.24 -6.39 2.78
C ASN A 51 -6.01 -7.28 2.48
N GLY A 52 -5.55 -8.01 3.49
CA GLY A 52 -4.49 -9.01 3.43
C GLY A 52 -3.09 -8.44 3.70
N PRO A 53 -2.14 -9.31 4.08
CA PRO A 53 -0.84 -8.90 4.61
C PRO A 53 0.09 -8.31 3.54
N ASN A 54 -0.08 -8.71 2.28
CA ASN A 54 0.81 -8.28 1.21
C ASN A 54 0.31 -6.96 0.61
N LEU A 55 1.22 -5.98 0.48
CA LEU A 55 0.91 -4.62 0.05
C LEU A 55 1.46 -4.33 -1.35
N GLU A 56 2.61 -4.91 -1.71
CA GLU A 56 3.24 -4.73 -3.00
C GLU A 56 3.86 -6.04 -3.48
N TRP A 57 3.67 -6.38 -4.75
CA TRP A 57 4.40 -7.41 -5.48
C TRP A 57 5.35 -6.78 -6.50
N ASN A 58 6.52 -7.38 -6.67
CA ASN A 58 7.41 -7.17 -7.80
C ASN A 58 7.64 -8.51 -8.50
N VAL A 59 7.29 -8.60 -9.78
CA VAL A 59 7.49 -9.81 -10.58
C VAL A 59 8.54 -9.55 -11.65
N ASN A 60 9.50 -10.47 -11.77
CA ASN A 60 10.50 -10.50 -12.82
C ASN A 60 10.61 -11.93 -13.37
N SER A 61 9.72 -12.26 -14.31
CA SER A 61 9.65 -13.58 -14.93
C SER A 61 10.90 -13.90 -15.74
N LYS A 62 11.59 -12.89 -16.28
CA LYS A 62 12.85 -13.08 -17.01
C LYS A 62 13.99 -13.54 -16.10
N ALA A 63 14.02 -13.04 -14.87
CA ALA A 63 14.96 -13.48 -13.84
C ALA A 63 14.48 -14.72 -13.07
N GLY A 64 13.23 -15.17 -13.28
CA GLY A 64 12.61 -16.25 -12.51
C GLY A 64 12.41 -15.86 -11.04
N GLN A 65 12.15 -14.58 -10.76
CA GLN A 65 12.05 -14.03 -9.41
C GLN A 65 10.72 -13.30 -9.23
N ALA A 66 10.17 -13.41 -8.03
CA ALA A 66 9.09 -12.55 -7.58
C ALA A 66 9.28 -12.25 -6.09
N SER A 67 8.90 -11.07 -5.65
CA SER A 67 8.96 -10.68 -4.25
C SER A 67 7.71 -9.92 -3.85
N PHE A 68 7.39 -9.94 -2.56
CA PHE A 68 6.35 -9.10 -2.00
C PHE A 68 6.81 -8.40 -0.72
N SER A 69 6.23 -7.22 -0.47
CA SER A 69 6.40 -6.45 0.76
C SER A 69 5.09 -6.36 1.52
N ASN A 70 5.17 -6.45 2.85
CA ASN A 70 4.05 -6.21 3.78
C ASN A 70 4.16 -4.83 4.48
N GLY A 71 5.07 -3.96 4.03
CA GLY A 71 5.35 -2.67 4.66
C GLY A 71 6.37 -2.72 5.79
N PHE A 72 6.93 -3.90 6.09
CA PHE A 72 8.05 -4.06 7.03
C PHE A 72 9.08 -5.09 6.51
N GLU A 73 8.60 -6.27 6.10
CA GLU A 73 9.41 -7.36 5.57
C GLU A 73 9.32 -7.43 4.05
N LEU A 74 10.41 -7.91 3.46
CA LEU A 74 10.49 -8.31 2.06
C LEU A 74 10.62 -9.83 2.00
N SER A 75 9.66 -10.48 1.35
CA SER A 75 9.77 -11.90 1.02
C SER A 75 10.23 -12.05 -0.42
N GLU A 76 11.36 -12.74 -0.62
CA GLU A 76 11.93 -13.01 -1.94
C GLU A 76 11.72 -14.48 -2.33
N GLY A 77 11.16 -14.70 -3.51
CA GLY A 77 10.78 -16.02 -4.01
C GLY A 77 11.29 -16.30 -5.42
N LYS A 78 11.24 -17.58 -5.80
CA LYS A 78 11.61 -18.06 -7.13
C LYS A 78 10.38 -18.54 -7.87
N ILE A 79 10.24 -18.10 -9.13
CA ILE A 79 9.18 -18.59 -10.01
C ILE A 79 9.60 -19.97 -10.51
N THR A 80 8.91 -21.02 -10.09
CA THR A 80 9.23 -22.42 -10.45
C THR A 80 8.28 -23.00 -11.50
N SER A 81 7.13 -22.37 -11.73
CA SER A 81 6.21 -22.68 -12.83
C SER A 81 5.55 -21.41 -13.36
N ALA A 82 5.25 -21.38 -14.66
CA ALA A 82 4.55 -20.29 -15.35
C ALA A 82 3.49 -20.82 -16.35
N ALA A 83 2.94 -22.01 -16.09
CA ALA A 83 2.04 -22.70 -17.01
C ALA A 83 0.67 -22.00 -17.12
N ASP A 84 0.16 -21.83 -18.33
CA ASP A 84 -1.14 -21.22 -18.62
C ASP A 84 -1.36 -19.83 -17.98
N GLY A 85 -0.28 -19.03 -17.87
CA GLY A 85 -0.33 -17.70 -17.24
C GLY A 85 -0.50 -17.73 -15.72
N LYS A 86 -0.29 -18.89 -15.08
CA LYS A 86 -0.25 -19.07 -13.63
C LYS A 86 1.20 -19.22 -13.19
N TYR A 87 1.62 -18.37 -12.28
CA TYR A 87 2.98 -18.30 -11.76
C TYR A 87 3.01 -18.90 -10.36
N HIS A 88 3.76 -19.98 -10.19
CA HIS A 88 4.02 -20.57 -8.89
C HIS A 88 5.31 -19.99 -8.34
N VAL A 89 5.26 -19.36 -7.16
CA VAL A 89 6.39 -18.71 -6.52
C VAL A 89 6.73 -19.44 -5.23
N ASP A 90 7.88 -20.09 -5.20
CA ASP A 90 8.41 -20.76 -4.01
C ASP A 90 9.25 -19.80 -3.16
N PHE A 91 8.99 -19.79 -1.85
CA PHE A 91 9.72 -19.00 -0.87
C PHE A 91 10.54 -19.88 0.08
N TYR A 92 11.53 -19.26 0.72
CA TYR A 92 12.24 -19.90 1.81
C TYR A 92 11.28 -20.25 2.97
N GLY A 93 11.42 -21.43 3.55
CA GLY A 93 10.50 -21.91 4.60
C GLY A 93 9.39 -22.84 4.11
N ASN A 94 9.48 -23.34 2.86
CA ASN A 94 8.55 -24.30 2.26
C ASN A 94 7.10 -23.80 2.14
N PHE A 95 6.92 -22.50 1.91
CA PHE A 95 5.62 -21.94 1.52
C PHE A 95 5.69 -21.39 0.09
N PHE A 96 4.55 -21.26 -0.55
CA PHE A 96 4.43 -20.78 -1.92
C PHE A 96 3.23 -19.85 -2.07
N GLU A 97 3.24 -19.05 -3.13
CA GLU A 97 2.09 -18.27 -3.57
C GLU A 97 1.84 -18.53 -5.05
N ASP A 98 0.57 -18.63 -5.44
CA ASP A 98 0.15 -18.76 -6.82
C ASP A 98 -0.38 -17.42 -7.33
N LEU A 99 0.24 -16.89 -8.39
CA LEU A 99 -0.15 -15.65 -9.03
C LEU A 99 -0.78 -15.92 -10.40
N LYS A 100 -1.75 -15.11 -10.79
CA LYS A 100 -2.30 -15.11 -12.15
C LYS A 100 -2.75 -13.71 -12.54
N ILE A 101 -2.61 -13.36 -13.81
CA ILE A 101 -3.18 -12.11 -14.32
C ILE A 101 -4.63 -12.33 -14.71
N LYS A 102 -5.51 -11.42 -14.29
CA LYS A 102 -6.92 -11.39 -14.70
C LYS A 102 -7.32 -9.96 -15.07
N GLY A 103 -7.34 -9.68 -16.37
CA GLY A 103 -7.57 -8.31 -16.83
C GLY A 103 -6.41 -7.42 -16.37
N ASP A 104 -6.72 -6.33 -15.69
CA ASP A 104 -5.74 -5.35 -15.18
C ASP A 104 -5.28 -5.66 -13.74
N ASP A 105 -5.70 -6.81 -13.18
CA ASP A 105 -5.32 -7.24 -11.84
C ASP A 105 -4.28 -8.38 -11.91
N LEU A 106 -3.29 -8.33 -11.02
CA LEU A 106 -2.55 -9.49 -10.55
C LEU A 106 -3.30 -10.09 -9.37
N ILE A 107 -3.63 -11.38 -9.45
CA ILE A 107 -4.36 -12.10 -8.42
C ILE A 107 -3.41 -13.07 -7.74
N GLN A 108 -3.19 -12.87 -6.44
CA GLN A 108 -2.62 -13.90 -5.57
C GLN A 108 -3.76 -14.80 -5.10
N ALA A 109 -3.68 -16.09 -5.41
CA ALA A 109 -4.70 -17.06 -4.99
C ALA A 109 -4.72 -17.21 -3.46
N ALA A 110 -5.86 -17.65 -2.92
CA ALA A 110 -5.91 -18.09 -1.53
C ALA A 110 -5.02 -19.32 -1.32
N SER A 111 -4.33 -19.35 -0.18
CA SER A 111 -3.34 -20.36 0.18
C SER A 111 -3.42 -20.62 1.69
N GLU A 112 -2.51 -21.44 2.23
CA GLU A 112 -2.39 -21.62 3.67
C GLU A 112 -1.87 -20.34 4.37
N SER A 113 -1.16 -19.46 3.65
CA SER A 113 -0.62 -18.19 4.15
C SER A 113 -1.65 -17.05 4.15
N GLY A 114 -2.75 -17.14 3.40
CA GLY A 114 -3.76 -16.08 3.42
C GLY A 114 -4.91 -16.19 2.42
N PRO A 115 -5.86 -15.24 2.48
CA PRO A 115 -6.96 -15.14 1.53
C PRO A 115 -6.47 -14.70 0.14
N GLU A 116 -7.35 -14.82 -0.87
CA GLU A 116 -7.08 -14.23 -2.19
C GLU A 116 -6.85 -12.72 -2.06
N GLN A 117 -5.78 -12.21 -2.67
CA GLN A 117 -5.49 -10.78 -2.76
C GLN A 117 -5.40 -10.31 -4.21
N ARG A 118 -5.72 -9.03 -4.43
CA ARG A 118 -5.75 -8.40 -5.76
C ARG A 118 -4.85 -7.19 -5.76
N PHE A 119 -4.04 -7.10 -6.81
CA PHE A 119 -3.06 -6.04 -6.97
C PHE A 119 -3.20 -5.41 -8.35
N GLN A 120 -2.92 -4.11 -8.42
CA GLN A 120 -3.02 -3.31 -9.63
C GLN A 120 -1.71 -2.59 -9.87
N GLN A 121 -1.37 -2.32 -11.13
CA GLN A 121 -0.20 -1.51 -11.43
C GLN A 121 -0.39 -0.09 -10.85
N PRO A 122 0.61 0.48 -10.15
CA PRO A 122 0.52 1.82 -9.62
C PRO A 122 0.43 2.85 -10.75
N LYS A 123 -0.43 3.86 -10.59
CA LYS A 123 -0.58 4.96 -11.58
C LYS A 123 0.69 5.81 -11.70
N ASP A 124 1.39 5.99 -10.59
CA ASP A 124 2.62 6.76 -10.48
C ASP A 124 3.64 5.94 -9.64
N PRO A 125 4.35 4.98 -10.26
CA PRO A 125 5.29 4.12 -9.55
C PRO A 125 6.40 4.93 -8.87
N ALA A 126 7.02 4.33 -7.84
CA ALA A 126 8.25 4.86 -7.29
C ALA A 126 9.41 4.75 -8.30
N PRO A 127 10.50 5.51 -8.13
CA PRO A 127 11.72 5.33 -8.91
C PRO A 127 12.20 3.88 -8.94
N VAL A 128 12.83 3.46 -10.03
CA VAL A 128 13.26 2.06 -10.26
C VAL A 128 14.25 1.57 -9.19
N ASP A 129 15.02 2.48 -8.60
CA ASP A 129 16.01 2.25 -7.55
C ASP A 129 15.45 2.47 -6.13
N ALA A 130 14.16 2.77 -5.99
CA ALA A 130 13.53 2.88 -4.68
C ALA A 130 13.47 1.51 -3.97
N PRO A 131 13.50 1.50 -2.63
CA PRO A 131 13.29 0.27 -1.86
C PRO A 131 11.99 -0.45 -2.23
N PRO A 132 11.94 -1.79 -2.12
CA PRO A 132 10.69 -2.54 -2.28
C PRO A 132 9.60 -2.04 -1.32
N GLY A 133 8.36 -1.94 -1.79
CA GLY A 133 7.23 -1.36 -1.06
C GLY A 133 7.03 0.13 -1.32
N SER A 134 8.00 0.84 -1.89
CA SER A 134 7.90 2.30 -2.07
C SER A 134 6.81 2.73 -3.06
N SER A 135 6.38 1.90 -4.01
CA SER A 135 5.26 2.30 -4.90
C SER A 135 3.93 2.24 -4.17
N PHE A 136 3.74 1.23 -3.31
CA PHE A 136 2.59 1.16 -2.41
C PHE A 136 2.58 2.36 -1.44
N GLU A 137 3.71 2.64 -0.77
CA GLU A 137 3.83 3.78 0.15
C GLU A 137 3.50 5.09 -0.55
N LYS A 138 4.09 5.35 -1.72
CA LYS A 138 3.84 6.56 -2.50
C LYS A 138 2.36 6.71 -2.87
N ALA A 139 1.72 5.63 -3.31
CA ALA A 139 0.30 5.62 -3.62
C ALA A 139 -0.58 5.85 -2.38
N LEU A 140 -0.25 5.19 -1.26
CA LEU A 140 -0.94 5.37 0.02
C LEU A 140 -0.78 6.80 0.53
N TYR A 141 0.43 7.34 0.52
CA TYR A 141 0.74 8.68 1.00
C TYR A 141 0.01 9.72 0.17
N SER A 142 0.02 9.58 -1.17
CA SER A 142 -0.75 10.45 -2.07
C SER A 142 -2.24 10.45 -1.75
N ALA A 143 -2.84 9.27 -1.51
CA ALA A 143 -4.28 9.15 -1.33
C ALA A 143 -4.76 9.48 0.10
N TYR A 144 -3.98 9.09 1.11
CA TYR A 144 -4.40 9.11 2.52
C TYR A 144 -4.05 10.42 3.22
N MET A 145 -2.75 10.79 3.22
CA MET A 145 -2.25 12.02 3.87
C MET A 145 -2.01 13.17 2.89
N GLY A 146 -1.83 12.87 1.61
CA GLY A 146 -1.33 13.80 0.62
C GLY A 146 -2.24 15.02 0.42
N GLY A 147 -1.61 16.14 0.10
CA GLY A 147 -2.30 17.40 -0.16
C GLY A 147 -2.03 18.46 0.90
N LYS A 148 -2.81 19.54 0.81
CA LYS A 148 -2.73 20.70 1.69
C LYS A 148 -3.68 20.55 2.86
N TRP A 149 -3.19 20.89 4.03
CA TRP A 149 -3.94 20.88 5.27
C TRP A 149 -3.67 22.15 6.04
N LYS A 150 -4.71 22.82 6.52
CA LYS A 150 -4.59 23.97 7.39
C LYS A 150 -4.46 23.51 8.83
N ILE A 151 -3.46 24.02 9.55
CA ILE A 151 -3.41 23.85 11.01
C ILE A 151 -4.49 24.74 11.63
N VAL A 152 -5.52 24.14 12.21
CA VAL A 152 -6.62 24.88 12.87
C VAL A 152 -6.40 25.01 14.38
N ASP A 153 -5.63 24.10 14.97
CA ASP A 153 -5.22 24.15 16.37
C ASP A 153 -3.82 23.52 16.53
N GLY A 154 -3.02 24.05 17.45
CA GLY A 154 -1.64 23.65 17.67
C GLY A 154 -0.58 24.67 17.24
N VAL A 155 0.69 24.27 17.34
CA VAL A 155 1.83 25.11 16.93
C VAL A 155 1.74 25.36 15.43
N GLY A 156 1.87 26.62 15.01
CA GLY A 156 1.74 27.00 13.60
C GLY A 156 0.29 27.18 13.11
N ALA A 157 -0.69 27.31 14.03
CA ALA A 157 -2.08 27.57 13.66
C ALA A 157 -2.21 28.70 12.61
N GLY A 158 -2.99 28.41 11.56
CA GLY A 158 -3.15 29.26 10.37
C GLY A 158 -2.24 28.88 9.20
N ASN A 159 -1.15 28.15 9.43
CA ASN A 159 -0.26 27.69 8.36
C ASN A 159 -0.90 26.58 7.53
N ILE A 160 -0.42 26.45 6.29
CA ILE A 160 -0.70 25.31 5.42
C ILE A 160 0.46 24.33 5.53
N VAL A 161 0.13 23.09 5.87
CA VAL A 161 0.99 21.92 5.81
C VAL A 161 0.74 21.21 4.49
N GLN A 162 1.80 20.87 3.77
CA GLN A 162 1.73 20.05 2.57
C GLN A 162 2.39 18.71 2.87
N PHE A 163 1.62 17.63 2.87
CA PHE A 163 2.15 16.27 2.88
C PHE A 163 2.36 15.82 1.43
N HIS A 164 3.58 15.38 1.12
CA HIS A 164 3.95 14.91 -0.21
C HIS A 164 3.92 13.38 -0.30
N PRO A 165 3.67 12.81 -1.49
CA PRO A 165 3.67 11.36 -1.70
C PRO A 165 5.00 10.66 -1.42
N ASP A 166 6.11 11.39 -1.48
CA ASP A 166 7.44 10.82 -1.18
C ASP A 166 7.71 10.72 0.33
N GLY A 167 6.84 11.28 1.17
CA GLY A 167 7.00 11.35 2.63
C GLY A 167 7.61 12.67 3.12
N SER A 168 7.74 13.70 2.28
CA SER A 168 8.23 15.01 2.72
C SER A 168 7.06 15.83 3.23
N VAL A 169 7.33 16.74 4.16
CA VAL A 169 6.32 17.66 4.69
C VAL A 169 6.85 19.07 4.69
N ASP A 170 6.06 20.00 4.14
CA ASP A 170 6.32 21.43 4.23
C ASP A 170 5.32 22.07 5.19
N GLY A 171 5.75 23.09 5.92
CA GLY A 171 4.86 23.95 6.73
C GLY A 171 4.44 23.39 8.08
N LEU A 172 4.72 22.12 8.38
CA LEU A 172 4.58 21.55 9.73
C LEU A 172 5.76 22.04 10.60
N PRO A 173 5.53 22.72 11.73
CA PRO A 173 6.63 23.22 12.54
C PRO A 173 7.52 22.10 13.07
N ASP A 174 8.83 22.25 12.87
CA ASP A 174 9.88 21.36 13.36
C ASP A 174 9.95 19.95 12.75
N ASP A 175 9.26 19.70 11.64
CA ASP A 175 9.33 18.45 10.90
C ASP A 175 9.43 18.70 9.38
N ASP A 176 10.25 17.92 8.68
CA ASP A 176 10.43 17.98 7.22
C ASP A 176 10.11 16.64 6.52
N ARG A 177 9.94 15.56 7.29
CA ARG A 177 9.55 14.23 6.81
C ARG A 177 8.48 13.58 7.67
N TYR A 178 7.70 12.71 7.05
CA TYR A 178 6.76 11.81 7.72
C TYR A 178 6.80 10.41 7.12
N ALA A 179 6.47 9.41 7.93
CA ALA A 179 6.22 8.04 7.46
C ALA A 179 5.06 7.41 8.23
N LEU A 180 4.12 6.78 7.54
CA LEU A 180 3.01 6.07 8.18
C LEU A 180 3.49 4.69 8.63
N CYS A 181 3.13 4.28 9.84
CA CYS A 181 3.41 2.93 10.30
C CYS A 181 2.44 1.93 9.65
N LEU A 182 2.98 1.03 8.82
CA LEU A 182 2.19 0.03 8.09
C LEU A 182 2.17 -1.33 8.80
N ALA A 183 3.31 -1.76 9.33
CA ALA A 183 3.52 -3.07 9.96
C ALA A 183 4.76 -3.05 10.88
N GLY A 184 5.14 -4.23 11.41
CA GLY A 184 6.38 -4.41 12.18
C GLY A 184 6.37 -3.77 13.57
N ASP A 185 7.56 -3.45 14.08
CA ASP A 185 7.74 -2.96 15.45
C ASP A 185 6.95 -1.68 15.72
N CYS A 186 6.85 -0.75 14.77
CA CYS A 186 6.05 0.47 14.97
C CYS A 186 4.56 0.13 15.21
N ALA A 187 4.04 -0.91 14.57
CA ALA A 187 2.66 -1.34 14.72
C ALA A 187 2.47 -2.09 16.04
N ALA A 188 3.45 -2.90 16.44
CA ALA A 188 3.45 -3.58 17.73
C ALA A 188 3.50 -2.58 18.89
N MET A 189 4.39 -1.58 18.82
CA MET A 189 4.57 -0.55 19.84
C MET A 189 3.37 0.37 20.00
N SER A 190 2.55 0.57 18.96
CA SER A 190 1.37 1.46 19.01
C SER A 190 0.05 0.73 19.26
N GLY A 191 0.08 -0.59 19.41
CA GLY A 191 -1.08 -1.42 19.76
C GLY A 191 -2.19 -1.34 18.72
N GLU A 192 -3.31 -0.70 19.07
CA GLU A 192 -4.46 -0.46 18.17
C GLU A 192 -4.45 0.92 17.51
N ASN A 193 -3.55 1.81 17.94
CA ASN A 193 -3.50 3.18 17.46
C ASN A 193 -2.75 3.26 16.13
N ASP A 194 -3.21 4.12 15.22
CA ASP A 194 -2.39 4.45 14.05
C ASP A 194 -1.27 5.37 14.48
N SER A 195 -0.06 5.07 14.00
CA SER A 195 1.13 5.84 14.32
C SER A 195 1.84 6.31 13.06
N LEU A 196 2.56 7.41 13.19
CA LEU A 196 3.42 7.94 12.16
C LEU A 196 4.73 8.43 12.79
N TRP A 197 5.81 8.37 12.03
CA TRP A 197 7.06 9.00 12.37
C TRP A 197 7.04 10.43 11.82
N LEU A 198 7.38 11.43 12.64
CA LEU A 198 7.74 12.76 12.16
C LEU A 198 9.22 12.99 12.44
N GLU A 199 9.90 13.59 11.49
CA GLU A 199 11.35 13.78 11.54
C GLU A 199 11.76 15.15 11.02
N LYS A 200 12.85 15.66 11.59
CA LYS A 200 13.65 16.77 11.08
C LYS A 200 15.11 16.44 11.18
N ASN A 201 15.86 16.63 10.09
CA ASN A 201 17.30 16.39 10.06
C ASN A 201 17.74 15.01 10.64
N LYS A 202 17.02 13.93 10.31
CA LYS A 202 17.31 12.55 10.80
C LYS A 202 17.08 12.33 12.29
N GLN A 203 16.40 13.25 12.95
CA GLN A 203 15.94 13.10 14.33
C GLN A 203 14.42 13.19 14.31
N GLY A 204 13.76 12.14 14.79
CA GLY A 204 12.32 12.07 14.77
C GLY A 204 11.76 11.40 16.00
N ASN A 205 10.44 11.40 16.07
CA ASN A 205 9.68 10.75 17.13
C ASN A 205 8.46 10.06 16.53
N ALA A 206 8.01 9.00 17.21
CA ALA A 206 6.72 8.41 16.93
C ALA A 206 5.59 9.33 17.44
N TRP A 207 4.53 9.42 16.67
CA TRP A 207 3.31 10.14 16.95
C TRP A 207 2.12 9.22 16.75
N ILE A 208 1.05 9.45 17.50
CA ILE A 208 -0.24 8.81 17.24
C ILE A 208 -1.06 9.78 16.40
N PHE A 209 -1.83 9.27 15.45
CA PHE A 209 -2.73 10.10 14.67
C PHE A 209 -4.12 9.48 14.55
N VAL A 210 -5.10 10.36 14.34
CA VAL A 210 -6.49 9.97 14.06
C VAL A 210 -6.96 10.76 12.85
N ARG A 211 -7.39 10.07 11.80
CA ARG A 211 -7.94 10.70 10.59
C ARG A 211 -9.44 10.42 10.48
N LYS A 212 -10.23 11.47 10.32
CA LYS A 212 -11.69 11.41 10.11
C LYS A 212 -12.06 12.27 8.91
N GLY A 213 -12.09 11.67 7.72
CA GLY A 213 -12.34 12.38 6.47
C GLY A 213 -11.28 13.46 6.24
N ASP A 214 -11.72 14.71 6.30
CA ASP A 214 -10.90 15.90 6.08
C ASP A 214 -10.28 16.46 7.37
N GLN A 215 -10.47 15.81 8.52
CA GLN A 215 -9.81 16.17 9.78
C GLN A 215 -8.71 15.18 10.13
N LEU A 216 -7.56 15.71 10.58
CA LEU A 216 -6.40 14.96 11.05
C LEU A 216 -5.99 15.49 12.42
N GLU A 217 -6.00 14.62 13.42
CA GLU A 217 -5.44 14.88 14.75
C GLU A 217 -4.08 14.19 14.87
N ILE A 218 -3.06 14.92 15.30
CA ILE A 218 -1.75 14.37 15.64
C ILE A 218 -1.55 14.56 17.15
N LEU A 219 -1.35 13.45 17.85
CA LEU A 219 -1.26 13.35 19.30
C LEU A 219 0.14 12.89 19.70
N GLN A 220 0.65 13.46 20.77
CA GLN A 220 1.91 13.01 21.36
C GLN A 220 1.83 11.51 21.67
N ALA A 221 2.81 10.72 21.23
CA ALA A 221 2.94 9.35 21.71
C ALA A 221 3.59 9.35 23.10
N VAL A 222 2.92 8.72 24.07
CA VAL A 222 3.42 8.58 25.43
C VAL A 222 3.81 7.13 25.65
N ASN A 223 5.10 6.88 25.91
CA ASN A 223 5.59 5.56 26.27
C ASN A 223 5.21 5.24 27.73
N GLN A 224 4.45 4.17 27.94
CA GLN A 224 4.08 3.67 29.27
C GLN A 224 4.91 2.45 29.71
N ALA A 225 5.76 1.93 28.83
CA ALA A 225 6.64 0.82 29.14
C ALA A 225 7.84 1.24 30.01
N SER A 226 8.38 0.29 30.77
CA SER A 226 9.65 0.47 31.48
C SER A 226 10.81 0.60 30.49
N THR A 227 11.97 1.09 30.97
CA THR A 227 13.13 1.36 30.10
C THR A 227 13.74 0.12 29.45
N ASP A 228 13.48 -1.06 29.99
CA ASP A 228 13.94 -2.37 29.52
C ASP A 228 12.85 -3.16 28.79
N GLU A 229 11.67 -2.58 28.61
CA GLU A 229 10.54 -3.17 27.89
C GLU A 229 10.44 -2.58 26.48
N MET A 230 9.80 -3.34 25.58
CA MET A 230 9.40 -2.80 24.28
C MET A 230 8.48 -1.59 24.50
N PRO A 231 8.67 -0.46 23.78
CA PRO A 231 7.82 0.70 23.95
C PRO A 231 6.33 0.37 23.79
N ASP A 232 5.51 0.91 24.68
CA ASP A 232 4.05 0.81 24.67
C ASP A 232 3.49 2.23 24.53
N LEU A 233 3.17 2.60 23.29
CA LEU A 233 2.84 3.96 22.88
C LEU A 233 1.35 4.22 22.92
N HIS A 234 0.93 5.09 23.82
CA HIS A 234 -0.46 5.51 24.00
C HIS A 234 -0.71 6.94 23.51
N PRO A 235 -1.94 7.28 23.09
CA PRO A 235 -2.30 8.65 22.74
C PRO A 235 -2.20 9.57 23.96
N GLY A 236 -1.37 10.60 23.86
CA GLY A 236 -1.25 11.69 24.81
C GLY A 236 -2.06 12.93 24.39
N PRO A 237 -1.67 14.13 24.86
CA PRO A 237 -2.31 15.37 24.44
C PRO A 237 -2.23 15.58 22.93
N ARG A 238 -3.32 16.08 22.35
CA ARG A 238 -3.34 16.55 20.96
C ARG A 238 -2.35 17.70 20.78
N ARG A 239 -1.51 17.62 19.77
CA ARG A 239 -0.54 18.67 19.41
C ARG A 239 -0.95 19.45 18.18
N TRP A 240 -1.59 18.79 17.23
CA TRP A 240 -2.14 19.43 16.04
C TRP A 240 -3.53 18.90 15.71
N LEU A 241 -4.40 19.82 15.32
CA LEU A 241 -5.59 19.52 14.53
C LEU A 241 -5.43 20.21 13.17
N LEU A 242 -5.55 19.42 12.11
CA LEU A 242 -5.46 19.89 10.74
C LEU A 242 -6.77 19.61 10.01
N GLU A 243 -7.13 20.50 9.10
CA GLU A 243 -8.27 20.35 8.19
C GLU A 243 -7.79 20.42 6.74
N ARG A 244 -8.25 19.49 5.90
CA ARG A 244 -7.91 19.48 4.48
C ARG A 244 -8.47 20.74 3.81
N ASP A 245 -7.63 21.41 3.03
CA ASP A 245 -7.98 22.61 2.25
C ASP A 245 -8.73 22.26 0.96
#